data_AF-A0A969HLH1-F1
#
_entry.id   AF-A0A969HLH1-F1
#
_cell.length_a   1.000
_cell.length_b   1.000
_cell.length_c   1.000
_cell.angle_alpha   90.00
_cell.angle_beta   90.00
_cell.angle_gamma   90.00
#
_symmetry.space_group_name_H-M   'P 1'
#
loop_
_entity.id
_entity.type
_entity.pdbx_description
1 polymer ?
#
loop_
_entity_poly.entity_id
_entity_poly.type
_entity_poly.pdbx_seq_one_letter_code
_entity_poly.pdbx_strand_id
1 'polypeptide(L)' 'MYDIVIIGGGLAGLVNAIQLSQAGLKVALLEKKSYPFHRVCGEYVSNETL' A
#
# COMPACT_ATOMS: atom_id res chain seq x y z
N MET A 1 -12.10 -12.55 -9.50
CA MET A 1 -10.72 -13.01 -9.30
C MET A 1 -9.81 -11.80 -9.17
N TYR A 2 -8.82 -11.86 -8.27
CA TYR A 2 -7.75 -10.88 -8.13
C TYR A 2 -6.44 -11.58 -8.52
N ASP A 3 -5.52 -10.85 -9.15
CA ASP A 3 -4.20 -11.35 -9.49
C ASP A 3 -3.29 -11.36 -8.25
N ILE A 4 -3.45 -10.35 -7.38
CA ILE A 4 -2.64 -10.15 -6.19
C ILE A 4 -3.53 -9.74 -5.01
N VAL A 5 -3.26 -10.31 -3.84
CA VAL A 5 -3.85 -9.90 -2.57
C VAL A 5 -2.73 -9.43 -1.63
N ILE A 6 -2.86 -8.21 -1.12
CA ILE A 6 -1.93 -7.58 -0.17
C ILE A 6 -2.60 -7.52 1.19
N ILE A 7 -1.92 -8.04 2.23
CA ILE A 7 -2.40 -8.01 3.61
C ILE A 7 -1.61 -6.95 4.38
N GLY A 8 -2.33 -5.92 4.85
CA GLY A 8 -1.79 -4.80 5.61
C GLY A 8 -1.61 -3.53 4.77
N GLY A 9 -2.28 -2.45 5.18
CA GLY A 9 -2.16 -1.09 4.62
C GLY A 9 -1.08 -0.26 5.33
N GLY A 10 0.12 -0.83 5.49
CA GLY A 10 1.30 0.00 5.79
C GLY A 10 1.71 0.84 4.58
N LEU A 11 2.76 1.66 4.73
CA LEU A 11 3.38 2.37 3.60
C LEU A 11 3.72 1.40 2.46
N ALA A 12 4.41 0.30 2.78
CA ALA A 12 4.78 -0.71 1.78
C ALA A 12 3.57 -1.36 1.08
N GLY A 13 2.52 -1.70 1.83
CA GLY A 13 1.32 -2.32 1.27
C GLY A 13 0.56 -1.38 0.35
N LEU A 14 0.42 -0.11 0.75
CA LEU A 14 -0.23 0.92 -0.07
C LEU A 14 0.58 1.24 -1.33
N VAL A 15 1.90 1.41 -1.20
CA VAL A 15 2.80 1.66 -2.35
C VAL A 15 2.72 0.51 -3.36
N ASN A 16 2.83 -0.74 -2.90
CA ASN A 16 2.73 -1.90 -3.78
C ASN A 16 1.35 -2.01 -4.44
N ALA A 17 0.27 -1.78 -3.69
CA ALA A 17 -1.08 -1.83 -4.26
C ALA A 17 -1.26 -0.81 -5.40
N ILE A 18 -0.72 0.40 -5.22
CA ILE A 18 -0.75 1.45 -6.23
C ILE A 18 0.08 1.06 -7.45
N GLN A 19 1.34 0.66 -7.25
CA GLN A 19 2.25 0.32 -8.34
C GLN A 19 1.74 -0.87 -9.17
N LEU A 20 1.25 -1.92 -8.51
CA LEU A 20 0.72 -3.11 -9.19
C LEU A 20 -0.61 -2.81 -9.89
N SER A 21 -1.46 -1.97 -9.31
CA SER A 21 -2.68 -1.50 -9.99
C SER A 21 -2.36 -0.65 -11.22
N GLN A 22 -1.32 0.20 -11.16
CA GLN A 22 -0.86 0.98 -12.31
C GLN A 22 -0.24 0.11 -13.41
N ALA A 23 0.36 -1.03 -13.03
CA ALA A 23 0.82 -2.06 -13.97
C ALA A 23 -0.33 -2.88 -14.60
N GLY A 24 -1.59 -2.57 -14.29
CA GLY A 24 -2.78 -3.19 -14.89
C GLY A 24 -3.25 -4.47 -14.19
N LEU A 25 -2.68 -4.81 -13.03
CA LEU A 25 -3.08 -5.99 -12.27
C LEU A 25 -4.31 -5.69 -11.40
N LYS A 26 -5.19 -6.68 -11.24
CA LYS A 26 -6.35 -6.59 -10.35
C LYS A 26 -5.92 -6.93 -8.92
N VAL A 27 -5.71 -5.90 -8.11
CA VAL A 27 -5.19 -6.02 -6.74
C VAL A 27 -6.31 -5.86 -5.70
N ALA A 28 -6.29 -6.71 -4.66
CA ALA A 28 -7.04 -6.49 -3.43
C ALA A 28 -6.07 -6.12 -2.30
N LEU A 29 -6.33 -5.03 -1.57
CA LEU A 29 -5.62 -4.70 -0.34
C LEU A 29 -6.57 -4.84 0.85
N LEU A 30 -6.15 -5.60 1.86
CA LEU A 30 -6.92 -5.83 3.08
C LEU A 30 -6.21 -5.17 4.26
N GLU A 31 -6.87 -4.22 4.91
CA GLU A 31 -6.40 -3.57 6.12
C GLU A 31 -7.42 -3.75 7.24
N LYS A 32 -6.92 -4.01 8.46
CA LYS A 32 -7.76 -4.22 9.64
C LYS A 32 -8.50 -2.95 10.06
N LYS A 33 -7.86 -1.78 9.89
CA LYS A 33 -8.41 -0.48 10.28
C LYS A 33 -9.14 0.19 9.11
N SER A 34 -10.17 0.97 9.43
CA SER A 34 -10.80 1.87 8.47
C SER A 34 -9.94 3.12 8.26
N TYR A 35 -9.71 3.50 7.01
CA TYR A 35 -9.04 4.77 6.67
C TYR A 35 -10.03 5.95 6.62
N PRO A 36 -9.55 7.18 6.84
CA PRO A 36 -8.23 7.51 7.40
C PRO A 36 -8.17 7.22 8.91
N PHE A 37 -6.99 6.89 9.42
CA PHE A 37 -6.76 6.77 10.86
C PHE A 37 -5.43 7.39 11.25
N HIS A 38 -5.32 7.85 12.50
CA HIS A 38 -4.06 8.41 12.98
C HIS A 38 -3.00 7.30 13.12
N ARG A 39 -1.91 7.47 12.38
CA ARG A 39 -0.72 6.63 12.43
C ARG A 39 0.48 7.55 12.22
N VAL A 40 1.52 7.38 13.02
CA VAL A 40 2.82 8.00 12.72
C VAL A 40 3.36 7.29 11.48
N CYS A 41 3.34 7.98 10.35
CA CYS A 41 4.04 7.60 9.14
C CYS A 41 5.49 8.06 9.31
N GLY A 42 6.46 7.28 8.83
CA GLY A 42 7.90 7.49 9.08
C GLY A 42 8.34 8.96 9.00
N GLU A 43 9.21 9.37 9.92
CA GLU A 43 9.61 10.76 10.12
C GLU A 43 10.50 11.30 8.99
N TYR A 44 11.05 10.40 8.16
CA TYR A 44 11.96 10.71 7.07
C TYR A 44 11.78 9.72 5.92
N VAL A 45 11.77 10.25 4.69
CA VAL A 45 11.82 9.47 3.44
C VAL A 45 13.10 9.85 2.72
N SER A 46 13.95 8.86 2.45
CA SER A 46 15.27 9.08 1.87
C SER A 46 15.19 9.26 0.34
N ASN A 47 16.20 9.87 -0.26
CA ASN A 47 16.19 10.15 -1.71
C ASN A 47 16.29 8.88 -2.58
N GLU A 48 16.68 7.76 -1.99
CA GLU A 48 16.76 6.43 -2.61
C GLU A 48 15.39 5.84 -2.95
N THR A 49 14.29 6.45 -2.50
CA THR A 49 12.93 5.99 -2.82
C THR A 49 12.37 6.54 -4.13
N LEU A 50 13.10 7.43 -4.83
CA LEU A 50 12.78 7.94 -6.18
C LEU A 50 13.23 6.94 -7.25
#